data_AF-A0A558BWJ4-F1
#
_entry.id   AF-A0A558BWJ4-F1
#
_cell.length_a   1.000
_cell.length_b   1.000
_cell.length_c   1.000
_cell.angle_alpha   90.00
_cell.angle_beta   90.00
_cell.angle_gamma   90.00
#
_symmetry.space_group_name_H-M   'P 1'
#
loop_
_entity.id
_entity.type
_entity.pdbx_description
1 polymer ?
#
loop_
_entity_poly.entity_id
_entity_poly.type
_entity_poly.pdbx_seq_one_letter_code
_entity_poly.pdbx_strand_id
1 'polypeptide(L)'
;MDARSTRSSFPRSRAKEWVGYDILDIPHWSPAKNDAWINTLIKNKQNVYVASPIIWANVWDSVEKRQTVTAREISMLTNAGYSWDGDYLRPPGS
;
A
#
# COMPACT_ATOMS: atom_id res chain seq x y z
N MET A 1 -7.51 -19.92 -31.71
CA MET A 1 -6.32 -19.72 -30.85
C MET A 1 -6.71 -18.67 -29.83
N ASP A 2 -7.20 -19.09 -28.67
CA ASP A 2 -7.74 -18.17 -27.65
C ASP A 2 -6.69 -17.94 -26.57
N ALA A 3 -6.07 -16.75 -26.61
CA ALA A 3 -5.17 -16.29 -25.57
C ALA A 3 -6.01 -15.89 -24.34
N ARG A 4 -6.05 -16.79 -23.35
CA ARG A 4 -6.54 -16.48 -22.00
C ARG A 4 -5.64 -15.40 -21.38
N SER A 5 -6.17 -14.19 -21.30
CA SER A 5 -5.63 -13.11 -20.47
C SER A 5 -5.82 -13.49 -19.01
N THR A 6 -4.79 -14.05 -18.39
CA THR A 6 -4.73 -14.23 -16.94
C THR A 6 -4.54 -12.87 -16.29
N ARG A 7 -5.64 -12.21 -15.90
CA ARG A 7 -5.60 -11.20 -14.85
C ARG A 7 -5.01 -11.88 -13.63
N SER A 8 -3.78 -11.52 -13.27
CA SER A 8 -3.17 -11.90 -12.00
C SER A 8 -3.98 -11.27 -10.87
N SER A 9 -5.02 -11.97 -10.42
CA SER A 9 -5.65 -11.69 -9.14
C SER A 9 -4.64 -12.10 -8.08
N PHE A 10 -3.89 -11.17 -7.51
CA PHE A 10 -3.17 -11.42 -6.27
C PHE A 10 -4.24 -11.69 -5.19
N PRO A 11 -4.41 -12.94 -4.73
CA PRO A 11 -5.36 -13.22 -3.68
C PRO A 11 -4.78 -12.66 -2.37
N ARG A 12 -5.61 -11.96 -1.60
CA ARG A 12 -5.30 -11.39 -0.27
C ARG A 12 -4.66 -12.38 0.73
N SER A 13 -4.64 -13.67 0.42
CA SER A 13 -4.06 -14.75 1.22
C SER A 13 -2.54 -14.82 1.21
N ARG A 14 -1.83 -14.33 0.17
CA ARG A 14 -0.36 -14.51 0.09
C ARG A 14 0.45 -13.54 0.94
N ALA A 15 -0.09 -12.36 1.25
CA ALA A 15 0.65 -11.37 2.03
C ALA A 15 0.96 -11.92 3.44
N LYS A 16 0.00 -12.59 4.10
CA LYS A 16 0.14 -13.09 5.49
C LYS A 16 1.27 -14.11 5.69
N GLU A 17 1.81 -14.67 4.61
CA GLU A 17 2.89 -15.67 4.64
C GLU A 17 4.29 -15.04 4.50
N TRP A 18 4.39 -13.72 4.35
CA TRP A 18 5.65 -13.01 4.15
C TRP A 18 6.39 -12.82 5.48
N VAL A 19 7.29 -13.77 5.77
CA VAL A 19 8.18 -13.71 6.94
C VAL A 19 9.01 -12.42 6.91
N GLY A 20 8.98 -11.66 8.01
CA GLY A 20 9.72 -10.40 8.15
C GLY A 20 8.94 -9.15 7.73
N TYR A 21 7.67 -9.27 7.35
CA TYR A 21 6.80 -8.13 7.04
C TYR A 21 5.68 -7.99 8.05
N ASP A 22 5.45 -6.75 8.51
CA ASP A 22 4.27 -6.39 9.29
C ASP A 22 3.10 -6.10 8.34
N ILE A 23 1.96 -6.73 8.60
CA ILE A 23 0.74 -6.57 7.79
C ILE A 23 -0.42 -6.19 8.70
N LEU A 24 -1.16 -5.14 8.34
CA LEU A 24 -2.37 -4.76 9.04
C LEU A 24 -3.50 -5.76 8.76
N ASP A 25 -3.69 -6.72 9.67
CA ASP A 25 -4.77 -7.70 9.65
C ASP A 25 -5.63 -7.56 10.91
N ILE A 26 -6.72 -6.80 10.80
CA ILE A 26 -7.59 -6.48 11.95
C ILE A 26 -9.07 -6.69 11.62
N PRO A 27 -9.90 -7.11 12.60
CA PRO A 27 -11.34 -7.13 12.44
C PRO A 27 -11.88 -5.70 12.30
N HIS A 28 -12.95 -5.56 11.50
CA HIS A 28 -13.59 -4.27 11.22
C HIS A 28 -12.61 -3.22 10.70
N TRP A 29 -11.87 -3.56 9.65
CA TRP A 29 -10.97 -2.64 8.96
C TRP A 29 -11.71 -1.38 8.50
N SER A 30 -11.04 -0.23 8.57
CA SER A 30 -11.55 1.04 8.03
C SER A 30 -10.39 1.91 7.54
N PRO A 31 -10.65 2.89 6.66
CA PRO A 31 -9.61 3.83 6.21
C PRO A 31 -8.92 4.57 7.37
N ALA A 32 -9.67 4.98 8.39
CA ALA A 32 -9.10 5.66 9.55
C ALA A 32 -8.13 4.76 10.35
N LYS A 33 -8.44 3.47 10.48
CA LYS A 33 -7.52 2.50 11.12
C LYS A 33 -6.28 2.25 10.27
N ASN A 34 -6.43 2.28 8.95
CA ASN A 34 -5.31 2.21 8.02
C ASN A 34 -4.38 3.42 8.16
N ASP A 35 -4.94 4.63 8.15
CA ASP A 35 -4.17 5.87 8.34
C ASP A 35 -3.43 5.87 9.69
N ALA A 36 -4.08 5.39 10.76
CA ALA A 36 -3.44 5.23 12.06
C ALA A 36 -2.25 4.27 12.01
N TRP A 37 -2.37 3.15 11.32
CA TRP A 37 -1.28 2.20 11.13
C TRP A 37 -0.14 2.81 10.32
N ILE A 38 -0.40 3.49 9.20
CA ILE A 38 0.64 4.21 8.43
C ILE A 38 1.36 5.24 9.30
N ASN A 39 0.65 5.97 10.16
CA ASN A 39 1.27 6.89 11.11
C ASN A 39 2.22 6.17 12.09
N THR A 40 1.93 4.93 12.48
CA THR A 40 2.87 4.13 13.28
C THR A 40 4.13 3.76 12.49
N LEU A 41 4.00 3.39 11.22
CA LEU A 41 5.16 3.11 10.34
C LEU A 41 6.03 4.37 10.19
N ILE A 42 5.40 5.52 9.95
CA ILE A 42 6.07 6.82 9.85
C ILE A 42 6.84 7.14 11.13
N LYS A 43 6.16 7.06 12.29
CA LYS A 43 6.76 7.33 13.60
C LYS A 43 7.97 6.43 13.87
N ASN A 44 7.89 5.16 13.47
CA ASN A 44 8.93 4.17 13.68
C ASN A 44 10.01 4.16 12.59
N LYS A 45 9.90 5.03 11.57
CA LYS A 45 10.79 5.05 10.40
C LYS A 45 10.93 3.67 9.74
N GLN A 46 9.81 2.96 9.60
CA GLN A 46 9.82 1.63 8.99
C GLN A 46 9.86 1.72 7.46
N ASN A 47 10.62 0.83 6.82
CA ASN A 47 10.56 0.68 5.37
C ASN A 47 9.20 0.12 4.95
N VAL A 48 8.60 0.69 3.91
CA VAL A 48 7.28 0.24 3.41
C VAL A 48 7.45 -0.39 2.04
N TYR A 49 7.03 -1.64 1.90
CA TYR A 49 6.96 -2.31 0.60
C TYR A 49 5.62 -2.05 -0.07
N VAL A 50 5.63 -1.58 -1.30
CA VAL A 50 4.42 -1.26 -2.07
C VAL A 50 4.28 -2.26 -3.21
N ALA A 51 3.56 -3.35 -2.94
CA ALA A 51 3.36 -4.44 -3.90
C ALA A 51 2.51 -4.05 -5.13
N SER A 52 1.75 -2.95 -5.04
CA SER A 52 0.81 -2.54 -6.09
C SER A 52 1.45 -1.52 -7.03
N PRO A 53 1.32 -1.67 -8.37
CA PRO A 53 1.76 -0.66 -9.32
C PRO A 53 1.03 0.67 -9.09
N ILE A 54 1.75 1.79 -9.13
CA ILE A 54 1.16 3.14 -9.00
C ILE A 54 0.61 3.61 -10.35
N ILE A 55 -0.48 2.97 -10.77
CA ILE A 55 -1.25 3.34 -11.97
C ILE A 55 -2.55 4.05 -11.58
N TRP A 56 -3.11 4.84 -12.49
CA TRP A 56 -4.33 5.65 -12.22
C TRP A 56 -5.46 4.84 -11.58
N ALA A 57 -5.69 3.62 -12.09
CA ALA A 57 -6.72 2.71 -11.57
C ALA A 57 -6.51 2.28 -10.10
N ASN A 58 -5.28 2.34 -9.59
CA ASN A 58 -4.94 1.98 -8.20
C ASN A 58 -4.89 3.18 -7.26
N VAL A 59 -4.88 4.41 -7.80
CA VAL A 59 -4.82 5.65 -7.00
C VAL A 59 -6.13 6.45 -7.00
N TRP A 60 -7.02 6.19 -7.95
CA TRP A 60 -8.31 6.87 -8.06
C TRP A 60 -9.47 5.89 -8.26
N ASP A 61 -10.47 5.97 -7.39
CA ASP A 61 -11.74 5.28 -7.54
C ASP A 61 -12.71 6.16 -8.34
N SER A 62 -12.94 5.78 -9.59
CA SER A 62 -13.81 6.54 -10.51
C SER A 62 -15.30 6.34 -10.25
N VAL A 63 -15.69 5.31 -9.50
CA VAL A 63 -17.08 5.00 -9.13
C VAL A 63 -17.46 5.86 -7.93
N GLU A 64 -16.66 5.81 -6.88
CA GLU A 64 -16.87 6.54 -5.63
C GLU A 64 -16.33 7.98 -5.67
N LYS A 65 -15.74 8.40 -6.81
CA LYS A 65 -15.16 9.74 -7.05
C LYS A 65 -14.18 10.19 -5.96
N ARG A 66 -13.32 9.28 -5.49
CA ARG A 66 -12.39 9.55 -4.38
C ARG A 66 -11.04 8.87 -4.60
N GLN A 67 -10.04 9.33 -3.84
CA GLN A 67 -8.75 8.64 -3.74
C GLN A 67 -8.94 7.24 -3.13
N THR A 68 -8.17 6.29 -3.64
CA THR A 68 -8.08 4.95 -3.04
C THR A 68 -7.28 4.99 -1.73
N VAL A 69 -7.30 3.90 -0.98
CA VAL A 69 -6.45 3.72 0.19
C VAL A 69 -4.98 3.84 -0.18
N THR A 70 -4.54 3.18 -1.26
CA THR A 70 -3.16 3.24 -1.77
C THR A 70 -2.70 4.67 -2.04
N ALA A 71 -3.54 5.51 -2.66
CA ALA A 71 -3.20 6.92 -2.87
C ALA A 71 -3.02 7.69 -1.57
N ARG A 72 -3.86 7.42 -0.56
CA ARG A 72 -3.74 8.05 0.76
C ARG A 72 -2.44 7.64 1.45
N GLU A 73 -2.12 6.35 1.46
CA GLU A 73 -0.90 5.80 2.07
C GLU A 73 0.35 6.44 1.46
N ILE A 74 0.44 6.49 0.13
CA ILE A 74 1.56 7.11 -0.58
C ILE A 74 1.66 8.58 -0.23
N SER A 75 0.55 9.31 -0.24
CA SER A 75 0.55 10.74 0.07
C SER A 75 0.98 11.01 1.52
N MET A 76 0.59 10.17 2.47
CA MET A 76 1.03 10.29 3.86
C MET A 76 2.54 10.04 4.01
N LEU A 77 3.06 8.99 3.38
CA LEU A 77 4.48 8.64 3.45
C LEU A 77 5.35 9.69 2.76
N THR A 78 5.00 10.15 1.56
CA THR A 78 5.77 11.18 0.84
C THR A 78 5.71 12.54 1.55
N ASN A 79 4.56 12.91 2.13
CA ASN A 79 4.47 14.10 2.98
C ASN A 79 5.33 14.01 4.24
N ALA A 80 5.60 12.80 4.75
CA ALA A 80 6.53 12.55 5.84
C ALA A 80 8.01 12.48 5.40
N GLY A 81 8.31 12.73 4.12
CA GLY A 81 9.67 12.77 3.58
C GLY A 81 10.19 11.42 3.10
N TYR A 82 9.32 10.42 2.91
CA TYR A 82 9.75 9.13 2.36
C TYR A 82 10.08 9.24 0.87
N SER A 83 11.10 8.50 0.43
CA SER A 83 11.55 8.44 -0.96
C SER A 83 11.41 7.04 -1.55
N TRP A 84 11.13 6.95 -2.84
CA TRP A 84 11.05 5.68 -3.56
C TRP A 84 12.43 5.05 -3.78
N ASP A 85 12.53 3.74 -3.57
CA ASP A 85 13.68 2.87 -3.80
C ASP A 85 13.17 1.54 -4.38
N GLY A 86 13.03 1.48 -5.71
CA GLY A 86 12.34 0.38 -6.38
C GLY A 86 10.90 0.25 -5.90
N ASP A 87 10.54 -0.90 -5.35
CA ASP A 87 9.20 -1.19 -4.80
C ASP A 87 9.04 -0.74 -3.34
N TYR A 88 10.00 0.00 -2.79
CA TYR A 88 9.99 0.44 -1.39
C TYR A 88 9.86 1.97 -1.27
N LEU A 89 9.23 2.40 -0.17
CA LEU A 89 9.34 3.75 0.37
C LEU A 89 10.25 3.73 1.60
N ARG A 90 11.34 4.49 1.54
CA ARG A 90 12.37 4.59 2.57
C ARG A 90 12.17 5.86 3.42
N PRO A 91 12.34 5.80 4.74
CA PRO A 91 12.18 6.97 5.61
C PRO A 91 13.28 8.02 5.33
N PRO A 92 13.07 9.29 5.70
CA PRO A 92 14.13 10.29 5.58
C PRO A 92 15.33 9.96 6.49
N GLY A 93 16.53 10.02 5.91
CA GLY A 93 17.80 9.79 6.61
C GLY A 93 18.19 8.32 6.79
N SER A 94 17.53 7.39 6.08
CA SER A 94 18.02 6.00 5.89
C SER A 94 19.11 5.90 4.84
#